data_AF-A0A0C3Q0Z1-F1
#
_entry.id   AF-A0A0C3Q0Z1-F1
#
_cell.length_a   1.000
_cell.length_b   1.000
_cell.length_c   1.000
_cell.angle_alpha   90.00
_cell.angle_beta   90.00
_cell.angle_gamma   90.00
#
_symmetry.space_group_name_H-M   'P 1'
#
loop_
_entity.id
_entity.type
_entity.pdbx_description
1 polymer ?
#
loop_
_entity_poly.entity_id
_entity_poly.type
_entity_poly.pdbx_seq_one_letter_code
_entity_poly.pdbx_strand_id
1 'polypeptide(L)'
;QIRGKVKDAARARTGDSYGFDDRPRMGQRNRRLYVSLIEEDAYICEEPESRKGAYYHPLSYKIIKTCFFSKATDDGILFPDFFKPIRAETVALVFTAIRMCLDEWKTGNFKPLIFTSEIYQPIYEVHLTNLSALNEADPLFLQGLGDELWE
;
A
#
# COMPACT_ATOMS: atom_id res chain seq x y z
N GLN A 1 -14.99 9.91 -3.90
CA GLN A 1 -14.82 8.44 -4.03
C GLN A 1 -13.50 8.02 -3.39
N ILE A 2 -13.52 7.18 -2.36
CA ILE A 2 -12.35 6.80 -1.53
C ILE A 2 -11.23 6.14 -2.34
N ARG A 3 -11.58 5.24 -3.28
CA ARG A 3 -10.62 4.58 -4.18
C ARG A 3 -9.75 5.59 -4.95
N GLY A 4 -10.34 6.71 -5.38
CA GLY A 4 -9.60 7.78 -6.05
C GLY A 4 -8.56 8.43 -5.14
N LYS A 5 -8.97 8.80 -3.91
CA LYS A 5 -8.08 9.42 -2.90
C LYS A 5 -6.89 8.51 -2.55
N VAL A 6 -7.15 7.23 -2.29
CA VAL A 6 -6.10 6.24 -1.98
C VAL A 6 -5.13 6.07 -3.15
N LYS A 7 -5.66 5.94 -4.37
CA LYS A 7 -4.86 5.82 -5.59
C LYS A 7 -3.96 7.04 -5.82
N ASP A 8 -4.51 8.25 -5.69
CA ASP A 8 -3.75 9.48 -5.89
C ASP A 8 -2.66 9.64 -4.81
N ALA A 9 -2.98 9.31 -3.55
CA ALA A 9 -2.01 9.33 -2.45
C ALA A 9 -0.90 8.28 -2.62
N ALA A 10 -1.23 7.08 -3.11
CA ALA A 10 -0.25 6.04 -3.41
C ALA A 10 0.71 6.48 -4.53
N ARG A 11 0.14 6.95 -5.66
CA ARG A 11 0.93 7.39 -6.82
C ARG A 11 1.89 8.51 -6.48
N ALA A 12 1.49 9.44 -5.60
CA ALA A 12 2.34 10.53 -5.15
C ALA A 12 3.57 10.11 -4.33
N ARG A 13 3.65 8.84 -3.88
CA ARG A 13 4.66 8.40 -2.90
C ARG A 13 5.39 7.11 -3.29
N THR A 14 4.76 6.21 -4.05
CA THR A 14 5.31 4.87 -4.32
C THR A 14 6.67 4.92 -5.02
N GLY A 15 6.82 5.76 -6.05
CA GLY A 15 8.08 5.88 -6.79
C GLY A 15 9.26 6.19 -5.87
N ASP A 16 9.15 7.29 -5.11
CA ASP A 16 10.20 7.73 -4.19
C ASP A 16 10.42 6.75 -3.04
N SER A 17 9.34 6.16 -2.49
CA SER A 17 9.43 5.26 -1.33
C SER A 17 10.23 3.99 -1.62
N TYR A 18 10.19 3.50 -2.86
CA TYR A 18 10.98 2.34 -3.30
C TYR A 18 12.25 2.73 -4.07
N GLY A 19 12.45 4.03 -4.34
CA GLY A 19 13.64 4.53 -5.04
C GLY A 19 13.63 4.31 -6.55
N PHE A 20 12.45 4.30 -7.18
CA PHE A 20 12.33 4.43 -8.63
C PHE A 20 12.80 5.80 -9.11
N ASP A 21 13.27 5.87 -10.35
CA ASP A 21 13.88 7.07 -10.91
C ASP A 21 13.60 7.17 -12.41
N ASP A 22 12.94 8.25 -12.84
CA ASP A 22 12.48 8.39 -14.22
C ASP A 22 13.54 8.90 -15.20
N ARG A 23 14.81 9.03 -14.76
CA ARG A 23 15.91 9.35 -15.67
C ARG A 23 16.07 8.23 -16.70
N PRO A 24 16.21 8.53 -18.01
CA PRO A 24 16.22 7.51 -19.07
C PRO A 24 17.24 6.36 -18.88
N ARG A 25 18.37 6.63 -18.25
CA ARG A 25 19.43 5.63 -17.96
C ARG A 25 19.06 4.61 -16.88
N MET A 26 17.98 4.84 -16.13
CA MET A 26 17.62 4.05 -14.96
C MET A 26 16.71 2.87 -15.30
N GLY A 27 16.24 2.76 -16.55
CA GLY A 27 15.25 1.76 -16.94
C GLY A 27 15.61 0.31 -16.59
N GLN A 28 16.89 -0.09 -16.73
CA GLN A 28 17.32 -1.44 -16.34
C GLN A 28 17.28 -1.65 -14.82
N ARG A 29 17.70 -0.67 -14.02
CA ARG A 29 17.64 -0.73 -12.55
C ARG A 29 16.20 -0.80 -12.09
N ASN A 30 15.33 0.06 -12.62
CA ASN A 30 13.92 0.10 -12.27
C ASN A 30 13.21 -1.22 -12.59
N ARG A 31 13.51 -1.86 -13.73
CA ARG A 31 12.96 -3.20 -14.03
C ARG A 31 13.38 -4.24 -13.00
N ARG A 32 14.65 -4.25 -12.59
CA ARG A 32 15.15 -5.18 -11.55
C ARG A 32 14.46 -4.94 -10.21
N LEU A 33 14.34 -3.66 -9.81
CA LEU A 33 13.66 -3.26 -8.60
C LEU A 33 12.17 -3.63 -8.61
N TYR A 34 11.47 -3.40 -9.72
CA TYR A 34 10.08 -3.84 -9.89
C TYR A 34 9.97 -5.36 -9.70
N VAL A 35 10.82 -6.15 -10.36
CA VAL A 35 10.78 -7.61 -10.23
C VAL A 35 11.01 -8.04 -8.78
N SER A 36 12.03 -7.49 -8.09
CA SER A 36 12.31 -7.87 -6.70
C SER A 36 11.20 -7.49 -5.73
N LEU A 37 10.47 -6.40 -5.99
CA LEU A 37 9.36 -5.96 -5.15
C LEU A 37 8.10 -6.79 -5.36
N ILE A 38 7.84 -7.24 -6.60
CA ILE A 38 6.66 -8.04 -6.92
C ILE A 38 6.84 -9.53 -6.60
N GLU A 39 8.08 -10.03 -6.66
CA GLU A 39 8.40 -11.40 -6.28
C GLU A 39 7.98 -11.65 -4.82
N GLU A 40 7.10 -12.64 -4.63
CA GLU A 40 6.51 -13.00 -3.33
C GLU A 40 5.89 -11.80 -2.57
N ASP A 41 5.39 -10.81 -3.33
CA ASP A 41 4.80 -9.58 -2.80
C ASP A 41 5.70 -8.83 -1.78
N ALA A 42 7.02 -8.87 -1.95
CA ALA A 42 7.99 -8.25 -1.05
C ALA A 42 7.71 -6.75 -0.73
N TYR A 43 7.02 -6.02 -1.61
CA TYR A 43 6.58 -4.65 -1.37
C TYR A 43 5.61 -4.47 -0.18
N ILE A 44 5.02 -5.53 0.36
CA ILE A 44 4.18 -5.41 1.57
C ILE A 44 5.02 -5.39 2.85
N CYS A 45 6.26 -5.89 2.79
CA CYS A 45 7.14 -6.08 3.93
C CYS A 45 7.77 -4.77 4.40
N GLU A 46 7.93 -4.59 5.70
CA GLU A 46 8.72 -3.49 6.29
C GLU A 46 10.13 -3.44 5.72
N GLU A 47 10.76 -4.60 5.58
CA GLU A 47 12.05 -4.79 4.92
C GLU A 47 11.86 -5.65 3.66
N PRO A 48 11.67 -5.07 2.46
CA PRO A 48 11.42 -5.84 1.24
C PRO A 48 12.53 -6.83 0.87
N GLU A 49 13.80 -6.46 1.09
CA GLU A 49 14.96 -7.30 0.73
C GLU A 49 15.05 -8.58 1.58
N SER A 50 14.69 -8.49 2.86
CA SER A 50 14.70 -9.62 3.81
C SER A 50 13.33 -10.28 3.96
N ARG A 51 12.29 -9.71 3.32
CA ARG A 51 10.87 -10.11 3.40
C ARG A 51 10.34 -10.19 4.83
N LYS A 52 10.79 -9.28 5.70
CA LYS A 52 10.36 -9.22 7.10
C LYS A 52 9.24 -8.19 7.32
N GLY A 53 8.35 -8.48 8.26
CA GLY A 53 7.27 -7.58 8.64
C GLY A 53 6.21 -7.43 7.56
N ALA A 54 5.57 -8.52 7.14
CA ALA A 54 4.50 -8.47 6.14
C ALA A 54 3.38 -7.49 6.56
N TYR A 55 2.96 -6.63 5.63
CA TYR A 55 2.00 -5.53 5.81
C TYR A 55 2.46 -4.34 6.67
N TYR A 56 3.70 -4.35 7.18
CA TYR A 56 4.27 -3.25 7.96
C TYR A 56 5.05 -2.23 7.13
N HIS A 57 5.06 -2.31 5.80
CA HIS A 57 5.78 -1.31 5.00
C HIS A 57 5.30 0.12 5.30
N PRO A 58 6.17 1.07 5.73
CA PRO A 58 5.77 2.39 6.24
C PRO A 58 4.97 3.26 5.26
N LEU A 59 5.04 2.95 3.96
CA LEU A 59 4.24 3.61 2.93
C LEU A 59 2.73 3.44 3.15
N SER A 60 2.28 2.28 3.65
CA SER A 60 0.86 2.02 3.87
C SER A 60 0.28 3.01 4.88
N TYR A 61 0.96 3.18 6.02
CA TYR A 61 0.62 4.17 7.04
C TYR A 61 0.58 5.58 6.47
N LYS A 62 1.62 6.00 5.73
CA LYS A 62 1.67 7.34 5.13
C LYS A 62 0.48 7.60 4.20
N ILE A 63 0.04 6.60 3.44
CA ILE A 63 -1.12 6.70 2.55
C ILE A 63 -2.41 6.80 3.38
N ILE A 64 -2.60 5.93 4.37
CA ILE A 64 -3.79 5.94 5.24
C ILE A 64 -3.90 7.27 5.98
N LYS A 65 -2.81 7.75 6.59
CA LYS A 65 -2.75 9.05 7.27
C LYS A 65 -3.11 10.19 6.33
N THR A 66 -2.55 10.18 5.12
CA THR A 66 -2.87 11.18 4.07
C THR A 66 -4.35 11.14 3.68
N CYS A 67 -4.95 9.94 3.67
CA CYS A 67 -6.32 9.76 3.20
C CYS A 67 -7.39 10.01 4.26
N PHE A 68 -7.11 9.77 5.53
CA PHE A 68 -8.16 9.74 6.56
C PHE A 68 -7.82 10.52 7.84
N PHE A 69 -6.58 10.97 8.02
CA PHE A 69 -6.10 11.55 9.29
C PHE A 69 -5.24 12.81 9.12
N SER A 70 -5.38 13.53 8.00
CA SER A 70 -4.51 14.69 7.72
C SER A 70 -5.05 16.00 8.28
N LYS A 71 -6.36 16.13 8.39
CA LYS A 71 -7.04 17.35 8.82
C LYS A 71 -8.05 17.01 9.90
N ALA A 72 -8.32 17.95 10.81
CA ALA A 72 -9.33 17.82 11.86
C ALA A 72 -10.75 17.48 11.34
N THR A 73 -11.01 17.73 10.05
CA THR A 73 -12.27 17.43 9.37
C THR A 73 -12.27 16.10 8.63
N ASP A 74 -11.17 15.36 8.61
CA ASP A 74 -11.12 14.06 7.94
C ASP A 74 -11.83 12.99 8.79
N ASP A 75 -12.45 12.02 8.10
CA ASP A 75 -13.32 11.02 8.73
C ASP A 75 -12.64 10.21 9.83
N GLY A 76 -11.34 9.91 9.71
CA GLY A 76 -10.59 9.17 10.72
C GLY A 76 -10.43 9.96 12.04
N ILE A 77 -10.44 11.29 11.98
CA ILE A 77 -10.38 12.16 13.16
C ILE A 77 -11.77 12.41 13.73
N LEU A 78 -12.77 12.65 12.88
CA LEU A 78 -14.15 12.90 13.32
C LEU A 78 -14.84 11.66 13.87
N PHE A 79 -14.47 10.47 13.38
CA PHE A 79 -15.16 9.21 13.65
C PHE A 79 -14.16 8.08 14.00
N PRO A 80 -13.27 8.26 15.01
CA PRO A 80 -12.17 7.34 15.27
C PRO A 80 -12.64 5.90 15.57
N ASP A 81 -13.79 5.75 16.23
CA ASP A 81 -14.38 4.44 16.55
C ASP A 81 -14.73 3.59 15.31
N PHE A 82 -14.89 4.21 14.14
CA PHE A 82 -15.13 3.50 12.88
C PHE A 82 -13.85 3.04 12.18
N PHE A 83 -12.69 3.55 12.62
CA PHE A 83 -11.40 3.25 12.02
C PHE A 83 -10.46 2.51 13.00
N LYS A 84 -10.82 2.36 14.28
CA LYS A 84 -10.02 1.68 15.30
C LYS A 84 -10.65 0.33 15.74
N PRO A 85 -9.98 -0.81 15.54
CA PRO A 85 -8.73 -0.99 14.78
C PRO A 85 -8.96 -0.79 13.28
N ILE A 86 -7.88 -0.58 12.52
CA ILE A 86 -8.00 -0.38 11.08
C ILE A 86 -8.55 -1.66 10.42
N ARG A 87 -9.54 -1.47 9.54
CA ARG A 87 -10.17 -2.58 8.83
C ARG A 87 -9.22 -3.19 7.80
N ALA A 88 -9.18 -4.53 7.73
CA ALA A 88 -8.36 -5.27 6.76
C ALA A 88 -8.61 -4.83 5.31
N GLU A 89 -9.85 -4.50 4.95
CA GLU A 89 -10.23 -3.99 3.64
C GLU A 89 -9.52 -2.68 3.29
N THR A 90 -9.28 -1.82 4.28
CA THR A 90 -8.57 -0.55 4.07
C THR A 90 -7.11 -0.81 3.75
N VAL A 91 -6.47 -1.71 4.51
CA VAL A 91 -5.07 -2.10 4.32
C VAL A 91 -4.89 -2.82 2.98
N ALA A 92 -5.79 -3.77 2.65
CA ALA A 92 -5.80 -4.48 1.38
C ALA A 92 -5.94 -3.52 0.19
N LEU A 93 -6.84 -2.54 0.28
CA LEU A 93 -7.03 -1.55 -0.78
C LEU A 93 -5.77 -0.68 -0.98
N VAL A 94 -5.10 -0.30 0.11
CA VAL A 94 -3.85 0.50 0.07
C VAL A 94 -2.72 -0.28 -0.58
N PHE A 95 -2.49 -1.53 -0.18
CA PHE A 95 -1.45 -2.35 -0.83
C PHE A 95 -1.78 -2.69 -2.28
N THR A 96 -3.06 -2.88 -2.61
CA THR A 96 -3.49 -3.01 -4.01
C THR A 96 -3.19 -1.75 -4.83
N ALA A 97 -3.42 -0.56 -4.25
CA ALA A 97 -3.07 0.70 -4.91
C ALA A 97 -1.55 0.88 -5.06
N ILE A 98 -0.76 0.46 -4.06
CA ILE A 98 0.71 0.42 -4.15
C ILE A 98 1.14 -0.50 -5.28
N ARG A 99 0.57 -1.72 -5.36
CA ARG A 99 0.83 -2.68 -6.43
C ARG A 99 0.57 -2.09 -7.81
N MET A 100 -0.57 -1.44 -7.99
CA MET A 100 -0.87 -0.73 -9.24
C MET A 100 0.20 0.31 -9.57
N CYS A 101 0.59 1.13 -8.59
CA CYS A 101 1.63 2.14 -8.80
C CYS A 101 3.02 1.52 -9.10
N LEU A 102 3.32 0.33 -8.58
CA LEU A 102 4.53 -0.42 -8.96
C LEU A 102 4.45 -0.92 -10.41
N ASP A 103 3.29 -1.40 -10.86
CA ASP A 103 3.08 -1.82 -12.25
C ASP A 103 3.29 -0.67 -13.25
N GLU A 104 3.09 0.59 -12.84
CA GLU A 104 3.42 1.78 -13.64
C GLU A 104 4.92 1.84 -13.99
N TRP A 105 5.78 1.19 -13.20
CA TRP A 105 7.23 1.12 -13.40
C TRP A 105 7.71 -0.19 -14.05
N LYS A 106 6.80 -1.13 -14.34
CA LYS A 106 7.12 -2.48 -14.85
C LYS A 106 8.06 -2.49 -16.06
N THR A 107 7.95 -1.49 -16.93
CA THR A 107 8.79 -1.41 -18.15
C THR A 107 10.16 -0.78 -17.93
N GLY A 108 10.39 -0.24 -16.73
CA GLY A 108 11.58 0.51 -16.34
C GLY A 108 11.41 2.03 -16.38
N ASN A 109 10.41 2.54 -17.08
CA ASN A 109 10.05 3.95 -17.11
C ASN A 109 8.63 4.10 -16.57
N PHE A 110 8.32 5.25 -15.97
CA PHE A 110 6.99 5.53 -15.46
C PHE A 110 5.96 5.57 -16.60
N LYS A 111 4.90 4.78 -16.47
CA LYS A 111 3.76 4.77 -17.38
C LYS A 111 2.47 4.75 -16.56
N PRO A 112 1.70 5.85 -16.52
CA PRO A 112 0.52 5.90 -15.69
C PRO A 112 -0.52 4.86 -16.13
N LEU A 113 -1.09 4.16 -15.16
CA LEU A 113 -2.13 3.16 -15.36
C LEU A 113 -3.48 3.63 -14.84
N ILE A 114 -4.54 3.03 -15.36
CA ILE A 114 -5.89 3.20 -14.84
C ILE A 114 -6.11 2.11 -13.78
N PHE A 115 -6.49 2.50 -12.57
CA PHE A 115 -6.75 1.56 -11.49
C PHE A 115 -8.10 0.87 -11.70
N THR A 116 -8.19 -0.18 -12.52
CA THR A 116 -9.44 -0.88 -12.84
C THR A 116 -9.67 -2.09 -11.93
N SER A 117 -10.93 -2.37 -11.60
CA SER A 117 -11.27 -3.55 -10.80
C SER A 117 -10.93 -4.85 -11.53
N GLU A 118 -11.10 -4.90 -12.86
CA GLU A 118 -10.80 -6.09 -13.68
C GLU A 118 -9.38 -6.63 -13.45
N ILE A 119 -8.39 -5.75 -13.31
CA ILE A 119 -6.99 -6.13 -13.12
C ILE A 119 -6.66 -6.33 -11.64
N TYR A 120 -7.17 -5.43 -10.78
CA TYR A 120 -6.68 -5.31 -9.41
C TYR A 120 -7.59 -5.90 -8.33
N GLN A 121 -8.81 -6.33 -8.67
CA GLN A 121 -9.69 -7.04 -7.73
C GLN A 121 -9.08 -8.36 -7.24
N PRO A 122 -8.48 -9.21 -8.10
CA PRO A 122 -7.85 -10.45 -7.63
C PRO A 122 -6.71 -10.19 -6.62
N ILE A 123 -5.93 -9.13 -6.85
CA ILE A 123 -4.85 -8.72 -5.95
C ILE A 123 -5.42 -8.25 -4.60
N TYR A 124 -6.49 -7.45 -4.63
CA TYR A 124 -7.20 -7.02 -3.43
C TYR A 124 -7.73 -8.21 -2.62
N GLU A 125 -8.35 -9.20 -3.28
CA GLU A 125 -8.90 -10.38 -2.63
C GLU A 125 -7.83 -11.26 -1.97
N VAL A 126 -6.66 -11.40 -2.61
CA VAL A 126 -5.50 -12.08 -2.01
C VAL A 126 -5.04 -11.35 -0.76
N HIS A 127 -4.89 -10.02 -0.81
CA HIS A 127 -4.50 -9.27 0.38
C HIS A 127 -5.50 -9.40 1.52
N LEU A 128 -6.79 -9.27 1.20
CA LEU A 128 -7.85 -9.37 2.18
C LEU A 128 -7.89 -10.75 2.85
N THR A 129 -7.67 -11.81 2.06
CA THR A 129 -7.59 -13.18 2.57
C THR A 129 -6.40 -13.35 3.51
N ASN A 130 -5.22 -12.86 3.11
CA ASN A 130 -4.00 -12.97 3.91
C ASN A 130 -4.10 -12.16 5.22
N LEU A 131 -4.61 -10.92 5.16
CA LEU A 131 -4.83 -10.08 6.33
C LEU A 131 -5.84 -10.71 7.30
N SER A 132 -6.92 -11.30 6.77
CA SER A 132 -7.91 -12.02 7.58
C SER A 132 -7.28 -13.22 8.30
N ALA A 133 -6.48 -14.01 7.58
CA ALA A 133 -5.79 -15.17 8.16
C ALA A 133 -4.77 -14.77 9.23
N LEU A 134 -4.01 -13.68 9.01
CA LEU A 134 -3.09 -13.14 10.01
C LEU A 134 -3.83 -12.66 11.26
N ASN A 135 -4.95 -11.96 11.08
CA ASN A 135 -5.76 -11.47 12.19
C ASN A 135 -6.49 -12.60 12.95
N GLU A 136 -6.83 -13.70 12.28
CA GLU A 136 -7.36 -14.90 12.93
C GLU A 136 -6.29 -15.61 13.77
N ALA A 137 -5.05 -15.67 13.27
CA ALA A 137 -3.92 -16.26 13.98
C ALA A 137 -3.44 -15.39 15.16
N ASP A 138 -3.47 -14.06 15.01
CA ASP A 138 -3.14 -13.08 16.03
C ASP A 138 -4.12 -11.89 15.97
N PRO A 139 -5.15 -11.85 16.83
CA PRO A 139 -6.12 -10.75 16.86
C PRO A 139 -5.52 -9.38 17.17
N LEU A 140 -4.30 -9.34 17.74
CA LEU A 140 -3.60 -8.08 18.00
C LEU A 140 -2.91 -7.53 16.74
N PHE A 141 -2.81 -8.33 15.66
CA PHE A 141 -2.15 -7.92 14.43
C PHE A 141 -2.78 -6.65 13.81
N LEU A 142 -4.10 -6.66 13.54
CA LEU A 142 -4.77 -5.46 13.01
C LEU A 142 -4.91 -4.36 14.06
N GLN A 143 -4.90 -4.72 15.35
CA GLN A 143 -4.92 -3.73 16.42
C GLN A 143 -3.63 -2.91 16.43
N GLY A 144 -2.47 -3.57 16.34
CA GLY A 144 -1.17 -2.90 16.26
C GLY A 144 -0.96 -2.14 14.96
N LEU A 145 -1.60 -2.58 13.87
CA LEU A 145 -1.45 -1.94 12.57
C LEU A 145 -2.12 -0.56 12.56
N GLY A 146 -1.30 0.48 12.48
CA GLY A 146 -1.77 1.86 12.47
C GLY A 146 -2.11 2.41 13.84
N ASP A 147 -1.61 1.82 14.94
CA ASP A 147 -1.72 2.44 16.28
C ASP A 147 -1.17 3.88 16.31
N GLU A 148 -0.11 4.13 15.54
CA GLU A 148 0.45 5.46 15.29
C GLU A 148 -0.47 6.42 14.51
N LEU A 149 -1.66 6.00 14.05
CA LEU A 149 -2.65 6.89 13.43
C LEU A 149 -3.44 7.69 14.47
N TRP A 150 -3.44 7.24 15.72
CA TRP A 150 -4.26 7.77 16.80
C TRP A 150 -3.52 8.73 17.75
N GLU A 151 -2.21 8.88 17.56
CA GLU A 151 -1.35 9.85 18.27
C GLU A 151 -1.36 11.22 17.59
#